data_AF-A0A6M0RPS7-F1
#
_entry.id   AF-A0A6M0RPS7-F1
#
_cell.length_a   1.000
_cell.length_b   1.000
_cell.length_c   1.000
_cell.angle_alpha   90.00
_cell.angle_beta   90.00
_cell.angle_gamma   90.00
#
_symmetry.space_group_name_H-M   'P 1'
#
loop_
_entity.id
_entity.type
_entity.pdbx_description
1 polymer ?
#
loop_
_entity_poly.entity_id
_entity_poly.type
_entity_poly.pdbx_seq_one_letter_code
_entity_poly.pdbx_strand_id
1 'polypeptide(L)'
;MPLKQCLAEYTNLYDKAEAQKILMSAASDNSRVIKPMQGIAYHKLESDAMDQARICGEYLRNTFDDPNKVVIEVNGLLEVLVFKPETSEIFEESWKQIARYLGFHSQRPEAECNKGPDVFWEVGALRYFVIECKNGVTSERINKRDCNQLNGSGEWFANHYDKTCNFTPIMIHSSIQIEHAASLKENTRIIDKEKLHLLRKNISDFINSICLENNMHDDKVIREKLIFHKFRADDFLETYTSPFSEK
;
A
#
# COMPACT_ATOMS: atom_id res chain seq x y z
N MET A 1 -9.35 -35.49 -4.56
CA MET A 1 -8.56 -34.68 -3.60
C MET A 1 -7.32 -34.18 -4.32
N PRO A 2 -6.96 -32.88 -4.22
CA PRO A 2 -5.75 -32.35 -4.83
C PRO A 2 -4.50 -33.07 -4.29
N LEU A 3 -3.57 -33.49 -5.15
CA LEU A 3 -2.37 -34.27 -4.76
C LEU A 3 -1.57 -33.63 -3.62
N LYS A 4 -1.45 -32.30 -3.63
CA LYS A 4 -0.75 -31.53 -2.59
C LYS A 4 -1.46 -31.56 -1.24
N GLN A 5 -2.80 -31.66 -1.22
CA GLN A 5 -3.55 -31.78 0.03
C GLN A 5 -3.31 -33.15 0.68
N CYS A 6 -3.36 -34.24 -0.11
CA CYS A 6 -3.00 -35.56 0.41
C CYS A 6 -1.56 -35.58 0.94
N LEU A 7 -0.62 -34.97 0.21
CA LEU A 7 0.77 -34.88 0.65
C LEU A 7 0.89 -34.12 1.98
N ALA A 8 0.20 -32.99 2.13
CA ALA A 8 0.17 -32.24 3.40
C ALA A 8 -0.39 -33.08 4.56
N GLU A 9 -1.46 -33.86 4.33
CA GLU A 9 -2.07 -34.73 5.35
C GLU A 9 -1.09 -35.81 5.84
N TYR A 10 -0.34 -36.44 4.94
CA TYR A 10 0.68 -37.44 5.30
C TYR A 10 1.90 -36.81 5.99
N THR A 11 2.38 -35.67 5.49
CA THR A 11 3.51 -34.96 6.10
C THR A 11 3.17 -34.48 7.51
N ASN A 12 1.91 -34.12 7.79
CA ASN A 12 1.47 -33.62 9.11
C ASN A 12 1.64 -34.64 10.24
N LEU A 13 1.71 -35.94 9.90
CA LEU A 13 1.95 -37.01 10.86
C LEU A 13 3.37 -37.00 11.44
N TYR A 14 4.34 -36.42 10.73
CA TYR A 14 5.76 -36.47 11.08
C TYR A 14 6.41 -35.08 11.17
N ASP A 15 5.99 -34.13 10.34
CA ASP A 15 6.45 -32.74 10.35
C ASP A 15 5.27 -31.79 10.07
N LYS A 16 4.77 -31.20 11.15
CA LYS A 16 3.63 -30.29 11.09
C LYS A 16 3.97 -29.01 10.34
N ALA A 17 5.21 -28.52 10.39
CA ALA A 17 5.59 -27.25 9.76
C ALA A 17 5.69 -27.42 8.23
N GLU A 18 6.29 -28.52 7.76
CA GLU A 18 6.41 -28.80 6.34
C GLU A 18 5.04 -29.14 5.71
N ALA A 19 4.18 -29.84 6.45
CA ALA A 19 2.79 -30.06 6.05
C ALA A 19 2.03 -28.75 5.80
N GLN A 20 2.26 -27.73 6.63
CA GLN A 20 1.64 -26.42 6.44
C GLN A 20 2.15 -25.70 5.17
N LYS A 21 3.44 -25.79 4.83
CA LYS A 21 3.98 -25.21 3.59
C LYS A 21 3.37 -25.88 2.34
N ILE A 22 3.23 -27.19 2.37
CA ILE A 22 2.63 -27.97 1.29
C ILE A 22 1.14 -27.59 1.14
N LEU A 23 0.43 -27.40 2.26
CA LEU A 23 -0.96 -26.95 2.28
C LEU A 23 -1.12 -25.50 1.80
N MET A 24 -0.15 -24.61 2.06
CA MET A 24 -0.11 -23.24 1.53
C MET A 24 0.07 -23.21 0.00
N SER A 25 0.98 -24.02 -0.54
CA SER A 25 1.11 -24.18 -1.98
C SER A 25 -0.14 -24.83 -2.60
N ALA A 26 -0.80 -25.74 -1.89
CA ALA A 26 -2.08 -26.28 -2.33
C ALA A 26 -3.19 -25.21 -2.35
N ALA A 27 -3.16 -24.27 -1.40
CA ALA A 27 -4.13 -23.19 -1.26
C ALA A 27 -3.92 -22.05 -2.29
N SER A 28 -2.67 -21.78 -2.71
CA SER A 28 -2.39 -20.88 -3.83
C SER A 28 -2.89 -21.43 -5.16
N ASP A 29 -2.83 -22.76 -5.33
CA ASP A 29 -3.28 -23.44 -6.54
C ASP A 29 -4.80 -23.68 -6.54
N ASN A 30 -5.40 -23.84 -5.36
CA ASN A 30 -6.82 -24.12 -5.20
C ASN A 30 -7.36 -23.55 -3.88
N SER A 31 -8.16 -22.49 -3.99
CA SER A 31 -8.77 -21.78 -2.85
C SER A 31 -9.77 -22.60 -2.01
N ARG A 32 -10.10 -23.82 -2.44
CA ARG A 32 -11.04 -24.73 -1.73
C ARG A 32 -10.36 -25.67 -0.73
N VAL A 33 -9.05 -25.57 -0.53
CA VAL A 33 -8.28 -26.41 0.41
C VAL A 33 -8.32 -25.86 1.85
N ILE A 34 -8.16 -26.74 2.84
CA ILE A 34 -8.21 -26.44 4.29
C ILE A 34 -7.18 -25.35 4.65
N LYS A 35 -7.63 -24.32 5.39
CA LYS A 35 -6.78 -23.22 5.85
C LYS A 35 -6.14 -23.54 7.21
N PRO A 36 -4.89 -23.12 7.49
CA PRO A 36 -4.23 -23.58 8.69
C PRO A 36 -4.16 -22.57 9.85
N MET A 37 -3.96 -23.09 11.07
CA MET A 37 -4.70 -22.57 12.24
C MET A 37 -4.08 -21.46 13.10
N GLN A 38 -2.76 -21.28 13.28
CA GLN A 38 -2.30 -20.16 14.16
C GLN A 38 -0.82 -19.73 14.13
N GLY A 39 0.10 -20.49 13.52
CA GLY A 39 1.51 -20.05 13.33
C GLY A 39 1.77 -19.25 12.05
N ILE A 40 0.76 -19.16 11.18
CA ILE A 40 0.88 -18.61 9.82
C ILE A 40 0.77 -17.10 9.79
N ALA A 41 0.01 -16.47 10.70
CA ALA A 41 -0.14 -15.02 10.67
C ALA A 41 1.20 -14.30 10.88
N TYR A 42 2.00 -14.74 11.87
CA TYR A 42 3.32 -14.16 12.13
C TYR A 42 4.31 -14.45 11.00
N HIS A 43 4.46 -15.71 10.57
CA HIS A 43 5.34 -16.06 9.45
C HIS A 43 4.93 -15.40 8.13
N LYS A 44 3.62 -15.22 7.90
CA LYS A 44 3.10 -14.51 6.72
C LYS A 44 3.42 -13.02 6.79
N LEU A 45 3.24 -12.37 7.93
CA LEU A 45 3.66 -10.96 8.09
C LEU A 45 5.18 -10.79 7.91
N GLU A 46 5.97 -11.76 8.37
CA GLU A 46 7.41 -11.77 8.11
C GLU A 46 7.75 -12.00 6.65
N SER A 47 7.05 -12.89 5.95
CA SER A 47 7.28 -13.14 4.52
C SER A 47 6.81 -11.97 3.66
N ASP A 48 5.65 -11.38 3.95
CA ASP A 48 5.10 -10.22 3.24
C ASP A 48 6.05 -9.03 3.30
N ALA A 49 6.65 -8.76 4.49
CA ALA A 49 7.63 -7.69 4.65
C ALA A 49 8.95 -7.98 3.90
N MET A 50 9.35 -9.25 3.80
CA MET A 50 10.52 -9.65 3.03
C MET A 50 10.27 -9.56 1.52
N ASP A 51 9.08 -9.95 1.05
CA ASP A 51 8.68 -9.84 -0.35
C ASP A 51 8.61 -8.36 -0.78
N GLN A 52 8.04 -7.49 0.06
CA GLN A 52 8.05 -6.04 -0.15
C GLN A 52 9.48 -5.49 -0.29
N ALA A 53 10.38 -5.91 0.60
CA ALA A 53 11.79 -5.48 0.56
C ALA A 53 12.50 -5.95 -0.72
N ARG A 54 12.24 -7.19 -1.16
CA ARG A 54 12.78 -7.71 -2.41
C ARG A 54 12.27 -6.93 -3.62
N ILE A 55 10.96 -6.62 -3.68
CA ILE A 55 10.37 -5.82 -4.76
C ILE A 55 10.99 -4.42 -4.80
N CYS A 56 11.11 -3.76 -3.63
CA CYS A 56 11.77 -2.46 -3.49
C CYS A 56 13.23 -2.52 -4.00
N GLY A 57 14.02 -3.47 -3.49
CA GLY A 57 15.42 -3.64 -3.89
C GLY A 57 15.57 -3.94 -5.38
N GLU A 58 14.73 -4.81 -5.95
CA GLU A 58 14.73 -5.13 -7.38
C GLU A 58 14.42 -3.89 -8.24
N TYR A 59 13.41 -3.10 -7.86
CA TYR A 59 13.10 -1.85 -8.56
C TYR A 59 14.28 -0.89 -8.56
N LEU A 60 14.88 -0.66 -7.39
CA LEU A 60 16.00 0.27 -7.23
C LEU A 60 17.22 -0.17 -8.05
N ARG A 61 17.61 -1.45 -7.97
CA ARG A 61 18.77 -2.02 -8.68
C ARG A 61 18.60 -2.03 -10.19
N ASN A 62 17.37 -2.26 -10.67
CA ASN A 62 17.10 -2.32 -12.12
C ASN A 62 16.94 -0.94 -12.75
N THR A 63 16.63 0.07 -11.96
CA THR A 63 16.35 1.43 -12.46
C THR A 63 17.55 2.36 -12.31
N PHE A 64 18.40 2.14 -11.29
CA PHE A 64 19.48 3.07 -10.94
C PHE A 64 20.83 2.38 -10.77
N ASP A 65 21.82 2.91 -11.46
CA ASP A 65 23.23 2.52 -11.29
C ASP A 65 23.96 3.33 -10.20
N ASP A 66 23.36 4.45 -9.75
CA ASP A 66 23.95 5.38 -8.78
C ASP A 66 22.93 5.69 -7.67
N PRO A 67 23.21 5.32 -6.41
CA PRO A 67 22.33 5.60 -5.27
C PRO A 67 21.99 7.08 -5.10
N ASN A 68 22.86 8.01 -5.52
CA ASN A 68 22.57 9.45 -5.41
C ASN A 68 21.45 9.87 -6.36
N LYS A 69 21.30 9.20 -7.51
CA LYS A 69 20.20 9.47 -8.45
C LYS A 69 18.85 9.10 -7.85
N VAL A 70 18.80 8.01 -7.08
CA VAL A 70 17.59 7.61 -6.32
C VAL A 70 17.17 8.73 -5.38
N VAL A 71 18.11 9.26 -4.59
CA VAL A 71 17.84 10.34 -3.63
C VAL A 71 17.31 11.59 -4.34
N ILE A 72 17.93 11.99 -5.46
CA ILE A 72 17.50 13.17 -6.24
C ILE A 72 16.09 12.96 -6.80
N GLU A 73 15.82 11.81 -7.41
CA GLU A 73 14.52 11.53 -8.01
C GLU A 73 13.41 11.51 -6.95
N VAL A 74 13.62 10.78 -5.84
CA VAL A 74 12.66 10.73 -4.74
C VAL A 74 12.41 12.11 -4.15
N ASN A 75 13.45 12.92 -3.94
CA ASN A 75 13.27 14.28 -3.43
C ASN A 75 12.40 15.12 -4.37
N GLY A 76 12.59 15.00 -5.69
CA GLY A 76 11.73 15.66 -6.69
C GLY A 76 10.26 15.21 -6.61
N LEU A 77 10.02 13.91 -6.43
CA LEU A 77 8.66 13.39 -6.22
C LEU A 77 8.05 13.91 -4.92
N LEU A 78 8.83 13.95 -3.84
CA LEU A 78 8.36 14.43 -2.53
C LEU A 78 8.08 15.94 -2.52
N GLU A 79 8.76 16.74 -3.33
CA GLU A 79 8.53 18.19 -3.42
C GLU A 79 7.13 18.54 -3.90
N VAL A 80 6.57 17.77 -4.84
CA VAL A 80 5.22 18.03 -5.38
C VAL A 80 4.09 17.47 -4.51
N LEU A 81 4.40 16.60 -3.54
CA LEU A 81 3.42 16.07 -2.59
C LEU A 81 3.03 17.10 -1.53
N VAL A 82 2.36 18.17 -1.96
CA VAL A 82 1.89 19.26 -1.11
C VAL A 82 0.44 19.60 -1.42
N PHE A 83 -0.26 20.17 -0.43
CA PHE A 83 -1.60 20.70 -0.62
C PHE A 83 -1.51 22.04 -1.35
N LYS A 84 -1.74 22.01 -2.66
CA LYS A 84 -1.62 23.16 -3.55
C LYS A 84 -2.68 23.08 -4.67
N PRO A 85 -3.45 24.15 -4.91
CA PRO A 85 -4.38 24.21 -6.03
C PRO A 85 -3.68 23.99 -7.38
N GLU A 86 -4.41 23.46 -8.36
CA GLU A 86 -3.96 23.29 -9.75
C GLU A 86 -2.74 22.37 -9.93
N THR A 87 -2.48 21.45 -8.98
CA THR A 87 -1.39 20.48 -9.07
C THR A 87 -1.84 19.04 -8.90
N SER A 88 -3.11 18.70 -9.18
CA SER A 88 -3.63 17.33 -9.00
C SER A 88 -2.89 16.32 -9.87
N GLU A 89 -2.73 16.61 -11.16
CA GLU A 89 -2.11 15.69 -12.13
C GLU A 89 -0.67 15.27 -11.72
N ILE A 90 0.18 16.26 -11.42
CA ILE A 90 1.56 15.98 -11.00
C ILE A 90 1.62 15.32 -9.61
N PHE A 91 0.67 15.64 -8.73
CA PHE A 91 0.60 15.05 -7.40
C PHE A 91 0.23 13.57 -7.49
N GLU A 92 -0.80 13.24 -8.26
CA GLU A 92 -1.27 11.86 -8.45
C GLU A 92 -0.21 10.99 -9.13
N GLU A 93 0.49 11.54 -10.13
CA GLU A 93 1.59 10.82 -10.77
C GLU A 93 2.76 10.56 -9.82
N SER A 94 3.18 11.57 -9.05
CA SER A 94 4.22 11.35 -8.04
C SER A 94 3.77 10.39 -6.93
N TRP A 95 2.49 10.42 -6.54
CA TRP A 95 1.93 9.49 -5.57
C TRP A 95 1.93 8.04 -6.11
N LYS A 96 1.59 7.84 -7.38
CA LYS A 96 1.74 6.54 -8.06
C LYS A 96 3.20 6.09 -8.02
N GLN A 97 4.15 6.94 -8.38
CA GLN A 97 5.57 6.56 -8.48
C GLN A 97 6.19 6.20 -7.13
N ILE A 98 5.86 6.93 -6.06
CA ILE A 98 6.35 6.66 -4.69
C ILE A 98 6.08 5.23 -4.23
N ALA A 99 4.97 4.62 -4.64
CA ALA A 99 4.64 3.23 -4.28
C ALA A 99 5.77 2.25 -4.60
N ARG A 100 6.43 2.41 -5.75
CA ARG A 100 7.52 1.52 -6.20
C ARG A 100 8.75 1.61 -5.31
N TYR A 101 9.05 2.82 -4.83
CA TYR A 101 10.12 3.06 -3.87
C TYR A 101 9.85 2.40 -2.51
N LEU A 102 8.57 2.13 -2.20
CA LEU A 102 8.16 1.41 -0.99
C LEU A 102 7.97 -0.10 -1.23
N GLY A 103 8.25 -0.61 -2.43
CA GLY A 103 8.05 -2.03 -2.75
C GLY A 103 6.59 -2.42 -3.00
N PHE A 104 5.75 -1.47 -3.43
CA PHE A 104 4.36 -1.68 -3.82
C PHE A 104 4.17 -1.50 -5.33
N HIS A 105 3.09 -2.08 -5.86
CA HIS A 105 2.64 -1.80 -7.22
C HIS A 105 1.59 -0.71 -7.24
N SER A 106 1.53 0.07 -8.32
CA SER A 106 0.60 1.20 -8.42
C SER A 106 0.15 1.50 -9.85
N GLN A 107 -1.05 2.08 -9.95
CA GLN A 107 -1.71 2.50 -11.18
C GLN A 107 -2.51 3.79 -10.97
N ARG A 108 -2.90 4.46 -12.06
CA ARG A 108 -3.86 5.58 -12.07
C ARG A 108 -5.06 5.24 -12.96
N PRO A 109 -6.01 4.39 -12.50
CA PRO A 109 -7.12 3.92 -13.33
C PRO A 109 -7.96 5.02 -13.97
N GLU A 110 -8.21 6.13 -13.27
CA GLU A 110 -8.95 7.26 -13.85
C GLU A 110 -8.19 7.86 -15.05
N ALA A 111 -6.89 8.13 -14.93
CA ALA A 111 -6.09 8.66 -16.04
C ALA A 111 -5.88 7.65 -17.18
N GLU A 112 -5.74 6.35 -16.86
CA GLU A 112 -5.43 5.29 -17.81
C GLU A 112 -6.67 4.78 -18.56
N CYS A 113 -7.84 4.81 -17.94
CA CYS A 113 -9.08 4.19 -18.44
C CYS A 113 -10.32 5.10 -18.37
N ASN A 114 -10.21 6.36 -17.93
CA ASN A 114 -11.32 7.28 -17.63
C ASN A 114 -12.36 6.69 -16.67
N LYS A 115 -11.92 5.77 -15.80
CA LYS A 115 -12.77 5.16 -14.78
C LYS A 115 -11.94 4.53 -13.67
N GLY A 116 -12.17 4.98 -12.44
CA GLY A 116 -11.70 4.34 -11.21
C GLY A 116 -11.13 5.36 -10.23
N PRO A 117 -10.29 4.94 -9.28
CA PRO A 117 -9.61 5.88 -8.39
C PRO A 117 -8.58 6.74 -9.12
N ASP A 118 -8.29 7.90 -8.54
CA ASP A 118 -7.16 8.76 -8.91
C ASP A 118 -5.85 7.97 -8.84
N VAL A 119 -5.61 7.26 -7.73
CA VAL A 119 -4.45 6.37 -7.55
C VAL A 119 -4.85 5.05 -6.87
N PHE A 120 -4.21 3.97 -7.29
CA PHE A 120 -4.46 2.63 -6.79
C PHE A 120 -3.14 1.94 -6.43
N TRP A 121 -3.00 1.43 -5.20
CA TRP A 121 -1.82 0.68 -4.75
C TRP A 121 -2.18 -0.77 -4.41
N GLU A 122 -1.37 -1.73 -4.85
CA GLU A 122 -1.39 -3.13 -4.38
C GLU A 122 -0.28 -3.30 -3.36
N VAL A 123 -0.65 -3.71 -2.14
CA VAL A 123 0.21 -3.68 -0.95
C VAL A 123 0.49 -5.06 -0.38
N GLY A 124 0.37 -6.10 -1.21
CA GLY A 124 0.59 -7.49 -0.84
C GLY A 124 -0.63 -8.16 -0.21
N ALA A 125 -0.60 -9.50 -0.19
CA ALA A 125 -1.61 -10.34 0.45
C ALA A 125 -3.06 -10.07 -0.02
N LEU A 126 -3.25 -9.74 -1.31
CA LEU A 126 -4.56 -9.38 -1.91
C LEU A 126 -5.21 -8.16 -1.24
N ARG A 127 -4.39 -7.24 -0.74
CA ARG A 127 -4.83 -5.97 -0.14
C ARG A 127 -4.45 -4.80 -1.03
N TYR A 128 -5.32 -3.80 -1.04
CA TYR A 128 -5.19 -2.66 -1.92
C TYR A 128 -5.56 -1.36 -1.21
N PHE A 129 -4.95 -0.26 -1.62
CA PHE A 129 -5.41 1.09 -1.28
C PHE A 129 -6.10 1.71 -2.50
N VAL A 130 -7.33 2.17 -2.29
CA VAL A 130 -8.13 2.89 -3.29
C VAL A 130 -8.11 4.36 -2.88
N ILE A 131 -7.45 5.20 -3.68
CA ILE A 131 -7.02 6.53 -3.22
C ILE A 131 -7.63 7.61 -4.11
N GLU A 132 -8.26 8.59 -3.45
CA GLU A 132 -8.69 9.85 -4.07
C GLU A 132 -7.81 11.00 -3.59
N CYS A 133 -7.25 11.75 -4.53
CA CYS A 133 -6.31 12.84 -4.29
C CYS A 133 -7.05 14.18 -4.35
N LYS A 134 -7.34 14.77 -3.19
CA LYS A 134 -7.94 16.11 -3.06
C LYS A 134 -6.91 17.10 -2.52
N ASN A 135 -5.69 17.05 -3.07
CA ASN A 135 -4.58 17.92 -2.65
C ASN A 135 -4.80 19.40 -3.03
N GLY A 136 -5.57 19.65 -4.09
CA GLY A 136 -5.82 21.01 -4.60
C GLY A 136 -7.01 21.75 -3.98
N VAL A 137 -7.78 21.09 -3.10
CA VAL A 137 -8.97 21.69 -2.49
C VAL A 137 -8.60 22.67 -1.38
N THR A 138 -9.36 23.77 -1.30
CA THR A 138 -9.22 24.81 -0.27
C THR A 138 -10.33 24.78 0.77
N SER A 139 -11.28 23.84 0.65
CA SER A 139 -12.38 23.68 1.59
C SER A 139 -11.89 23.24 2.98
N GLU A 140 -12.49 23.80 4.02
CA GLU A 140 -12.19 23.45 5.41
C GLU A 140 -12.74 22.06 5.79
N ARG A 141 -13.70 21.55 5.03
CA ARG A 141 -14.35 20.25 5.20
C ARG A 141 -14.34 19.47 3.89
N ILE A 142 -14.35 18.15 4.02
CA ILE A 142 -14.55 17.21 2.92
C ILE A 142 -16.02 17.28 2.51
N ASN A 143 -16.28 17.68 1.28
CA ASN A 143 -17.63 17.87 0.78
C ASN A 143 -18.23 16.54 0.27
N LYS A 144 -19.54 16.51 0.03
CA LYS A 144 -20.27 15.34 -0.46
C LYS A 144 -19.79 14.86 -1.82
N ARG A 145 -19.33 15.75 -2.70
CA ARG A 145 -18.81 15.35 -4.02
C ARG A 145 -17.56 14.50 -3.86
N ASP A 146 -16.61 14.94 -3.03
CA ASP A 146 -15.36 14.22 -2.79
C ASP A 146 -15.62 12.87 -2.13
N CYS A 147 -16.53 12.81 -1.15
CA CYS A 147 -16.95 11.53 -0.55
C CYS A 147 -17.58 10.58 -1.57
N ASN A 148 -18.44 11.10 -2.45
CA ASN A 148 -19.07 10.30 -3.50
C ASN A 148 -18.06 9.78 -4.53
N GLN A 149 -17.01 10.54 -4.84
CA GLN A 149 -15.93 10.06 -5.71
C GLN A 149 -15.23 8.85 -5.09
N LEU A 150 -14.80 8.95 -3.82
CA LEU A 150 -14.13 7.83 -3.14
C LEU A 150 -15.04 6.60 -3.00
N ASN A 151 -16.31 6.81 -2.67
CA ASN A 151 -17.29 5.71 -2.62
C ASN A 151 -17.43 5.04 -3.99
N GLY A 152 -17.52 5.83 -5.07
CA GLY A 152 -17.56 5.34 -6.45
C GLY A 152 -16.31 4.53 -6.83
N SER A 153 -15.13 4.97 -6.41
CA SER A 153 -13.87 4.24 -6.61
C SER A 153 -13.83 2.92 -5.83
N GLY A 154 -14.47 2.87 -4.65
CA GLY A 154 -14.69 1.62 -3.92
C GLY A 154 -15.64 0.66 -4.64
N GLU A 155 -16.70 1.16 -5.28
CA GLU A 155 -17.57 0.33 -6.12
C GLU A 155 -16.86 -0.13 -7.40
N TRP A 156 -16.00 0.70 -7.99
CA TRP A 156 -15.14 0.29 -9.08
C TRP A 156 -14.28 -0.90 -8.66
N PHE A 157 -13.63 -0.86 -7.50
CA PHE A 157 -12.84 -1.97 -7.00
C PHE A 157 -13.67 -3.25 -6.86
N ALA A 158 -14.84 -3.16 -6.22
CA ALA A 158 -15.73 -4.31 -6.01
C ALA A 158 -16.23 -4.97 -7.31
N ASN A 159 -16.24 -4.25 -8.43
CA ASN A 159 -16.62 -4.76 -9.74
C ASN A 159 -15.46 -5.41 -10.51
N HIS A 160 -14.21 -5.08 -10.18
CA HIS A 160 -13.02 -5.59 -10.89
C HIS A 160 -12.30 -6.71 -10.13
N TYR A 161 -12.45 -6.76 -8.81
CA TYR A 161 -11.78 -7.72 -7.94
C TYR A 161 -12.80 -8.62 -7.23
N ASP A 162 -12.44 -9.88 -7.04
CA ASP A 162 -13.31 -10.83 -6.35
C ASP A 162 -13.29 -10.65 -4.82
N LYS A 163 -14.14 -11.41 -4.12
CA LYS A 163 -14.34 -11.31 -2.66
C LYS A 163 -13.13 -11.75 -1.82
N THR A 164 -12.09 -12.30 -2.43
CA THR A 164 -10.84 -12.64 -1.73
C THR A 164 -9.94 -11.43 -1.55
N CYS A 165 -10.11 -10.41 -2.39
CA CYS A 165 -9.40 -9.14 -2.32
C CYS A 165 -10.06 -8.18 -1.33
N ASN A 166 -9.24 -7.41 -0.61
CA ASN A 166 -9.71 -6.39 0.32
C ASN A 166 -9.13 -5.03 -0.07
N PHE A 167 -9.87 -3.96 0.16
CA PHE A 167 -9.37 -2.61 -0.03
C PHE A 167 -9.63 -1.71 1.17
N THR A 168 -8.73 -0.74 1.36
CA THR A 168 -8.92 0.38 2.27
C THR A 168 -9.12 1.64 1.44
N PRO A 169 -10.28 2.33 1.56
CA PRO A 169 -10.47 3.65 0.96
C PRO A 169 -9.60 4.68 1.67
N ILE A 170 -8.84 5.45 0.90
CA ILE A 170 -7.99 6.53 1.41
C ILE A 170 -8.33 7.82 0.68
N MET A 171 -8.52 8.91 1.42
CA MET A 171 -8.60 10.25 0.84
C MET A 171 -7.41 11.08 1.28
N ILE A 172 -6.76 11.74 0.33
CA ILE A 172 -5.75 12.76 0.64
C ILE A 172 -6.46 14.10 0.62
N HIS A 173 -6.70 14.68 1.80
CA HIS A 173 -7.44 15.94 1.93
C HIS A 173 -6.86 16.74 3.09
N SER A 174 -6.84 18.07 2.96
CA SER A 174 -6.25 18.98 3.96
C SER A 174 -6.98 18.99 5.31
N SER A 175 -8.10 18.27 5.43
CA SER A 175 -9.02 18.23 6.55
C SER A 175 -9.50 16.81 6.74
N ILE A 176 -9.79 16.43 7.98
CA ILE A 176 -10.39 15.15 8.34
C ILE A 176 -11.90 15.28 8.59
N GLN A 177 -12.45 16.50 8.60
CA GLN A 177 -13.85 16.75 8.91
C GLN A 177 -14.70 16.61 7.65
N ILE A 178 -15.72 15.76 7.69
CA ILE A 178 -16.71 15.68 6.61
C ILE A 178 -17.85 16.68 6.85
N GLU A 179 -18.48 17.14 5.78
CA GLU A 179 -19.72 17.92 5.92
C GLU A 179 -20.90 17.03 6.36
N HIS A 180 -21.89 17.63 7.02
CA HIS A 180 -23.05 16.92 7.58
C HIS A 180 -23.84 16.09 6.54
N ALA A 181 -23.85 16.49 5.27
CA ALA A 181 -24.58 15.80 4.21
C ALA A 181 -23.73 14.74 3.48
N ALA A 182 -22.46 14.56 3.86
CA ALA A 182 -21.55 13.60 3.25
C ALA A 182 -21.47 12.30 4.08
N SER A 183 -21.06 11.22 3.43
CA SER A 183 -20.87 9.93 4.08
C SER A 183 -19.72 9.18 3.42
N LEU A 184 -18.91 8.51 4.24
CA LEU A 184 -17.80 7.66 3.83
C LEU A 184 -17.98 6.28 4.43
N LYS A 185 -17.35 5.27 3.82
CA LYS A 185 -17.28 3.92 4.43
C LYS A 185 -16.54 4.01 5.78
N GLU A 186 -16.98 3.28 6.79
CA GLU A 186 -16.44 3.35 8.16
C GLU A 186 -14.91 3.12 8.21
N ASN A 187 -14.39 2.24 7.36
CA ASN A 187 -12.96 1.96 7.25
C ASN A 187 -12.16 2.99 6.43
N THR A 188 -12.78 4.12 6.03
CA THR A 188 -12.10 5.15 5.24
C THR A 188 -11.05 5.86 6.08
N ARG A 189 -9.89 6.10 5.47
CA ARG A 189 -8.73 6.74 6.09
C ARG A 189 -8.38 8.04 5.38
N ILE A 190 -7.89 9.02 6.12
CA ILE A 190 -7.54 10.35 5.60
C ILE A 190 -6.04 10.58 5.78
N ILE A 191 -5.37 11.04 4.73
CA ILE A 191 -4.02 11.61 4.81
C ILE A 191 -4.16 13.13 4.78
N ASP A 192 -4.03 13.75 5.96
CA ASP A 192 -4.08 15.20 6.12
C ASP A 192 -2.70 15.87 5.98
N LYS A 193 -2.64 17.18 6.22
CA LYS A 193 -1.40 17.97 6.15
C LYS A 193 -0.29 17.42 7.03
N GLU A 194 -0.62 17.04 8.27
CA GLU A 194 0.35 16.54 9.24
C GLU A 194 0.85 15.16 8.81
N LYS A 195 -0.07 14.27 8.46
CA LYS A 195 0.25 12.91 8.03
C LYS A 195 1.05 12.90 6.72
N LEU A 196 0.70 13.75 5.75
CA LEU A 196 1.45 13.89 4.50
C LEU A 196 2.87 14.41 4.76
N HIS A 197 3.02 15.39 5.64
CA HIS A 197 4.34 15.90 6.01
C HIS A 197 5.20 14.81 6.68
N LEU A 198 4.63 14.08 7.64
CA LEU A 198 5.31 12.96 8.31
C LEU A 198 5.73 11.88 7.32
N LEU A 199 4.83 11.51 6.40
CA LEU A 199 5.10 10.53 5.36
C LEU A 199 6.28 10.96 4.47
N ARG A 200 6.26 12.19 3.97
CA ARG A 200 7.34 12.71 3.11
C ARG A 200 8.69 12.66 3.81
N LYS A 201 8.73 13.09 5.08
CA LYS A 201 9.94 13.03 5.89
C LYS A 201 10.46 11.60 6.02
N ASN A 202 9.59 10.67 6.40
CA ASN A 202 10.00 9.28 6.62
C ASN A 202 10.41 8.57 5.32
N ILE A 203 9.81 8.92 4.18
CA ILE A 203 10.25 8.39 2.87
C ILE A 203 11.65 8.89 2.55
N SER A 204 11.90 10.20 2.72
CA SER A 204 13.23 10.79 2.53
C SER A 204 14.26 10.11 3.44
N ASP A 205 13.97 9.98 4.73
CA ASP A 205 14.88 9.35 5.70
C ASP A 205 15.14 7.87 5.35
N PHE A 206 14.11 7.13 4.94
CA PHE A 206 14.22 5.75 4.47
C PHE A 206 15.16 5.63 3.27
N ILE A 207 14.92 6.41 2.22
CA ILE A 207 15.72 6.37 0.98
C ILE A 207 17.17 6.78 1.25
N ASN A 208 17.39 7.84 2.03
CA ASN A 208 18.74 8.23 2.43
C ASN A 208 19.45 7.10 3.20
N SER A 209 18.74 6.40 4.09
CA SER A 209 19.33 5.32 4.89
C SER A 209 19.76 4.10 4.05
N ILE A 210 19.03 3.76 2.98
CA ILE A 210 19.40 2.62 2.13
C ILE A 210 20.40 3.00 1.04
N CYS A 211 20.38 4.24 0.55
CA CYS A 211 21.25 4.70 -0.54
C CYS A 211 22.62 5.19 -0.05
N LEU A 212 22.67 5.99 1.03
CA LEU A 212 23.93 6.57 1.51
C LEU A 212 24.82 5.56 2.24
N GLU A 213 24.22 4.53 2.83
CA GLU A 213 24.92 3.43 3.50
C GLU A 213 25.26 2.28 2.51
N ASN A 214 25.00 2.44 1.21
CA ASN A 214 25.18 1.43 0.16
C ASN A 214 24.46 0.08 0.44
N ASN A 215 23.33 0.15 1.13
CA ASN A 215 22.54 -1.01 1.56
C ASN A 215 21.43 -1.40 0.56
N MET A 216 21.37 -0.74 -0.60
CA MET A 216 20.37 -0.95 -1.65
C MET A 216 20.35 -2.38 -2.24
N HIS A 217 21.42 -3.15 -2.02
CA HIS A 217 21.53 -4.54 -2.45
C HIS A 217 21.24 -5.56 -1.33
N ASP A 218 21.00 -5.11 -0.10
CA ASP A 218 20.70 -5.97 1.03
C ASP A 218 19.21 -5.91 1.38
N ASP A 219 18.46 -6.88 0.86
CA ASP A 219 17.01 -6.96 1.08
C ASP A 219 16.65 -7.10 2.58
N LYS A 220 17.55 -7.60 3.44
CA LYS A 220 17.29 -7.66 4.90
C LYS A 220 17.36 -6.28 5.52
N VAL A 221 18.35 -5.48 5.15
CA VAL A 221 18.46 -4.10 5.62
C VAL A 221 17.28 -3.28 5.10
N ILE A 222 16.90 -3.44 3.83
CA ILE A 222 15.71 -2.78 3.27
C ILE A 222 14.46 -3.15 4.08
N ARG A 223 14.26 -4.44 4.39
CA ARG A 223 13.15 -4.90 5.25
C ARG A 223 13.17 -4.21 6.61
N GLU A 224 14.31 -4.18 7.29
CA GLU A 224 14.44 -3.55 8.61
C GLU A 224 14.08 -2.07 8.55
N LYS A 225 14.55 -1.35 7.53
CA LYS A 225 14.25 0.07 7.33
C LYS A 225 12.77 0.31 6.96
N LEU A 226 12.15 -0.54 6.13
CA LEU A 226 10.71 -0.49 5.85
C LEU A 226 9.87 -0.66 7.12
N ILE A 227 10.25 -1.60 8.00
CA ILE A 227 9.58 -1.83 9.29
C ILE A 227 9.81 -0.64 10.23
N PHE A 228 11.04 -0.13 10.31
CA PHE A 228 11.40 1.01 11.15
C PHE A 228 10.60 2.26 10.78
N HIS A 229 10.52 2.56 9.48
CA HIS A 229 9.74 3.67 8.93
C HIS A 229 8.26 3.34 8.72
N LYS A 230 7.74 2.23 9.26
CA LYS A 230 6.29 1.94 9.27
C LYS A 230 5.65 1.88 7.88
N PHE A 231 6.36 1.33 6.89
CA PHE A 231 5.89 1.22 5.50
C PHE A 231 5.25 -0.12 5.14
N ARG A 232 5.09 -1.06 6.07
CA ARG A 232 4.20 -2.21 5.85
C ARG A 232 2.75 -1.73 5.78
N ALA A 233 1.91 -2.40 5.01
CA ALA A 233 0.52 -1.96 4.77
C ALA A 233 -0.25 -1.56 6.04
N ASP A 234 -0.20 -2.40 7.08
CA ASP A 234 -0.92 -2.12 8.34
C ASP A 234 -0.29 -0.96 9.13
N ASP A 235 1.04 -0.96 9.24
CA ASP A 235 1.79 0.13 9.90
C ASP A 235 1.57 1.48 9.17
N PHE A 236 1.43 1.45 7.84
CA PHE A 236 1.21 2.62 7.01
C PHE A 236 -0.14 3.25 7.32
N LEU A 237 -1.20 2.43 7.38
CA LEU A 237 -2.54 2.90 7.74
C LEU A 237 -2.57 3.48 9.16
N GLU A 238 -1.88 2.87 10.11
CA GLU A 238 -1.83 3.38 11.48
C GLU A 238 -1.03 4.69 11.60
N THR A 239 0.12 4.77 10.91
CA THR A 239 1.09 5.86 11.10
C THR A 239 0.74 7.08 10.25
N TYR A 240 0.40 6.88 8.98
CA TYR A 240 0.30 7.93 7.96
C TYR A 240 -1.14 8.28 7.59
N THR A 241 -2.12 7.77 8.32
CA THR A 241 -3.52 8.13 8.09
C THR A 241 -4.26 8.34 9.41
N SER A 242 -5.38 9.05 9.33
CA SER A 242 -6.29 9.33 10.44
C SER A 242 -7.71 8.87 10.07
N PRO A 243 -8.56 8.47 11.02
CA PRO A 243 -9.99 8.34 10.74
C PRO A 243 -10.58 9.73 10.41
N PHE A 244 -11.67 9.76 9.63
CA PHE A 244 -12.43 10.99 9.41
C PHE A 244 -13.28 11.33 10.65
N SER A 245 -13.74 12.58 10.72
CA SER A 245 -14.56 13.12 11.82
C SER A 245 -15.85 13.73 11.28
N GLU A 246 -16.96 13.50 11.98
CA GLU A 246 -18.28 14.07 11.64
C GLU A 246 -18.63 15.35 12.42
N LYS A 247 -17.73 15.79 13.32
CA LYS A 247 -17.88 17.03 14.11
C LYS A 247 -17.65 18.30 13.27
#